data_AF-A0ABC8KWE2-F1
#
_entry.id   AF-A0ABC8KWE2-F1
#
_cell.length_a   1.000
_cell.length_b   1.000
_cell.length_c   1.000
_cell.angle_alpha   90.00
_cell.angle_beta   90.00
_cell.angle_gamma   90.00
#
_symmetry.space_group_name_H-M   'P 1'
#
loop_
_entity.id
_entity.type
_entity.pdbx_description
1 polymer ?
#
loop_
_entity_poly.entity_id
_entity_poly.type
_entity_poly.pdbx_seq_one_letter_code
_entity_poly.pdbx_strand_id
1 'polypeptide(L)'
;MESKGQSANSGDCVFKKRNDSSSAVDPDSSHSVIFDIVVVAWFECTATIDDVLRGSTWYYISYGRCHSKATKGANSMMCTNKKCKKSEVTGVPEYIAKVFVYDKSEQAAFVILGDDGRELTGKHAIELVANYLESNECVGADGVVPVPQALMETIGQTRRFIVKVSEHNLTGKSQSITVTKVLPSEQP
;
A
#
# COMPACT_ATOMS: atom_id res chain seq x y z
N MET A 1 40.58 2.95 5.49
CA MET A 1 40.38 3.38 4.10
C MET A 1 38.91 3.71 3.94
N GLU A 2 38.63 4.99 3.78
CA GLU A 2 37.30 5.57 3.64
C GLU A 2 36.54 4.94 2.46
N SER A 3 35.32 4.47 2.69
CA SER A 3 34.35 4.31 1.61
C SER A 3 33.40 5.51 1.65
N LYS A 4 33.52 6.34 0.62
CA LYS A 4 32.76 7.57 0.43
C LYS A 4 31.27 7.25 0.41
N GLY A 5 30.52 7.91 1.29
CA GLY A 5 29.06 7.91 1.25
C GLY A 5 28.57 8.51 -0.07
N GLN A 6 27.69 7.78 -0.75
CA GLN A 6 26.84 8.37 -1.77
C GLN A 6 25.59 8.90 -1.09
N SER A 7 25.53 10.23 -1.02
CA SER A 7 24.36 11.01 -0.64
C SER A 7 23.29 10.79 -1.71
N ALA A 8 22.19 10.14 -1.32
CA ALA A 8 20.91 10.36 -1.97
C ALA A 8 20.36 11.65 -1.34
N ASN A 9 20.12 12.67 -2.16
CA ASN A 9 19.47 13.89 -1.72
C ASN A 9 18.06 13.53 -1.23
N SER A 10 17.88 13.55 0.08
CA SER A 10 16.61 13.39 0.76
C SER A 10 16.62 14.34 1.94
N GLY A 11 15.95 15.48 1.81
CA GLY A 11 15.83 16.45 2.89
C GLY A 11 14.95 15.90 4.00
N ASP A 12 15.57 15.36 5.05
CA ASP A 12 15.02 15.25 6.41
C ASP A 12 13.64 14.62 6.59
N CYS A 13 13.37 13.47 5.95
CA CYS A 13 12.68 12.42 6.71
C CYS A 13 13.65 11.97 7.81
N VAL A 14 13.20 11.74 9.05
CA VAL A 14 14.04 11.06 10.04
C VAL A 14 14.15 9.59 9.60
N PHE A 15 15.05 9.31 8.66
CA PHE A 15 15.37 7.99 8.13
C PHE A 15 16.02 7.16 9.24
N LYS A 16 15.23 6.65 10.19
CA LYS A 16 15.73 5.69 11.16
C LYS A 16 15.83 4.33 10.46
N LYS A 17 16.99 4.11 9.82
CA LYS A 17 17.31 2.88 9.10
C LYS A 17 17.19 1.68 10.05
N ARG A 18 16.20 0.82 9.85
CA ARG A 18 16.26 -0.57 10.32
C ARG A 18 16.74 -1.42 9.14
N ASN A 19 17.99 -1.85 9.20
CA ASN A 19 18.55 -2.81 8.25
C ASN A 19 18.21 -4.21 8.73
N ASP A 20 17.28 -4.89 8.07
CA ASP A 20 17.18 -6.34 8.13
C ASP A 20 17.70 -6.91 6.80
N SER A 21 18.91 -7.45 6.85
CA SER A 21 19.48 -8.22 5.74
C SER A 21 19.05 -9.67 5.92
N SER A 22 18.01 -10.09 5.21
CA SER A 22 17.70 -11.52 5.11
C SER A 22 18.59 -12.13 4.04
N SER A 23 19.58 -12.93 4.46
CA SER A 23 20.33 -13.81 3.56
C SER A 23 19.65 -15.18 3.57
N ALA A 24 19.09 -15.59 2.44
CA ALA A 24 18.76 -16.99 2.21
C ALA A 24 19.97 -17.60 1.48
N VAL A 25 20.69 -18.49 2.16
CA VAL A 25 21.82 -19.22 1.59
C VAL A 25 21.30 -20.58 1.13
N ASP A 26 21.24 -20.82 -0.18
CA ASP A 26 21.03 -22.17 -0.73
C ASP A 26 22.38 -22.91 -0.73
N PRO A 27 22.52 -24.03 0.00
CA PRO A 27 23.82 -24.68 0.19
C PRO A 27 24.30 -25.57 -0.98
N ASP A 28 23.62 -25.60 -2.14
CA ASP A 28 23.92 -26.62 -3.16
C ASP A 28 23.74 -26.18 -4.63
N SER A 29 24.33 -25.05 -5.05
CA SER A 29 24.37 -24.73 -6.49
C SER A 29 25.69 -24.09 -6.91
N SER A 30 26.48 -24.86 -7.67
CA SER A 30 27.77 -24.47 -8.23
C SER A 30 27.68 -23.46 -9.40
N HIS A 31 26.56 -22.75 -9.53
CA HIS A 31 26.39 -21.67 -10.49
C HIS A 31 26.46 -20.32 -9.77
N SER A 32 27.42 -19.48 -10.17
CA SER A 32 27.51 -18.08 -9.76
C SER A 32 26.24 -17.32 -10.20
N VAL A 33 25.21 -17.36 -9.37
CA VAL A 33 24.12 -16.40 -9.42
C VAL A 33 24.55 -15.22 -8.54
N ILE A 34 24.97 -14.13 -9.18
CA ILE A 34 24.94 -12.83 -8.52
C ILE A 34 23.44 -12.58 -8.27
N PHE A 35 22.96 -12.97 -7.10
CA PHE A 35 21.67 -12.51 -6.63
C PHE A 35 21.81 -11.00 -6.48
N ASP A 36 21.14 -10.24 -7.34
CA ASP A 36 20.90 -8.83 -7.09
C ASP A 36 20.35 -8.74 -5.67
N ILE A 37 21.15 -8.21 -4.75
CA ILE A 37 20.72 -8.02 -3.37
C ILE A 37 19.63 -6.97 -3.45
N VAL A 38 18.37 -7.39 -3.43
CA VAL A 38 17.25 -6.46 -3.35
C VAL A 38 17.31 -5.84 -1.96
N VAL A 39 17.99 -4.70 -1.86
CA VAL A 39 18.06 -3.94 -0.61
C VAL A 39 16.67 -3.38 -0.34
N VAL A 40 15.99 -3.99 0.63
CA VAL A 40 14.74 -3.50 1.18
C VAL A 40 15.05 -2.78 2.49
N ALA A 41 14.53 -1.58 2.65
CA ALA A 41 14.63 -0.82 3.89
C ALA A 41 13.25 -0.32 4.31
N TRP A 42 13.04 -0.27 5.63
CA TRP A 42 11.85 0.33 6.23
C TRP A 42 12.19 1.63 6.92
N PHE A 43 11.32 2.61 6.75
CA PHE A 43 11.48 3.95 7.30
C PHE A 43 10.21 4.41 7.98
N GLU A 44 10.36 5.19 9.03
CA GLU A 44 9.26 5.95 9.60
C GLU A 44 9.27 7.36 8.99
N CYS A 45 8.13 7.78 8.44
CA CYS A 45 7.96 9.07 7.78
C CYS A 45 6.80 9.82 8.44
N THR A 46 7.02 11.09 8.78
CA THR A 46 5.93 12.00 9.13
C THR A 46 5.67 12.86 7.91
N ALA A 47 4.45 12.81 7.36
CA ALA A 47 4.11 13.57 6.17
C ALA A 47 2.66 14.04 6.21
N THR A 48 2.38 15.15 5.55
CA THR A 48 1.02 15.68 5.38
C THR A 48 0.44 15.17 4.07
N ILE A 49 -0.81 14.71 4.10
CA ILE A 49 -1.52 14.25 2.90
C ILE A 49 -1.95 15.47 2.08
N ASP A 50 -1.47 15.56 0.83
CA ASP A 50 -1.78 16.64 -0.12
C ASP A 50 -3.09 16.39 -0.88
N ASP A 51 -3.22 15.18 -1.44
CA ASP A 51 -4.37 14.76 -2.23
C ASP A 51 -4.46 13.23 -2.26
N VAL A 52 -5.61 12.74 -2.71
CA VAL A 52 -5.85 11.31 -2.96
C VAL A 52 -6.01 11.09 -4.45
N LEU A 53 -5.40 10.04 -5.00
CA LEU A 53 -5.51 9.75 -6.43
C LEU A 53 -6.98 9.50 -6.80
N ARG A 54 -7.49 10.35 -7.69
CA ARG A 54 -8.85 10.28 -8.22
C ARG A 54 -8.88 9.54 -9.56
N GLY A 55 -10.04 9.04 -9.94
CA GLY A 55 -10.21 8.36 -11.23
C GLY A 55 -9.62 6.95 -11.31
N SER A 56 -9.11 6.42 -10.19
CA SER A 56 -8.64 5.04 -10.05
C SER A 56 -9.41 4.33 -8.94
N THR A 57 -9.47 3.00 -8.99
CA THR A 57 -10.08 2.19 -7.93
C THR A 57 -9.32 2.35 -6.61
N TRP A 58 -10.03 2.76 -5.56
CA TRP A 58 -9.48 2.95 -4.19
C TRP A 58 -9.62 1.70 -3.30
N TYR A 59 -10.28 0.65 -3.80
CA TYR A 59 -10.40 -0.65 -3.14
C TYR A 59 -10.19 -1.80 -4.13
N TYR A 60 -9.84 -2.95 -3.60
CA TYR A 60 -9.87 -4.23 -4.32
C TYR A 60 -10.67 -5.24 -3.50
N ILE A 61 -11.20 -6.28 -4.15
CA ILE A 61 -11.85 -7.38 -3.46
C ILE A 61 -10.78 -8.39 -3.04
N SER A 62 -10.53 -8.48 -1.73
CA SER A 62 -9.69 -9.51 -1.12
C SER A 62 -10.51 -10.73 -0.75
N TYR A 63 -9.85 -11.85 -0.45
CA TYR A 63 -10.50 -12.94 0.26
C TYR A 63 -10.24 -12.76 1.76
N GLY A 64 -11.29 -12.56 2.55
CA GLY A 64 -11.18 -12.22 3.99
C GLY A 64 -10.43 -13.22 4.89
N ARG A 65 -9.87 -14.32 4.37
CA ARG A 65 -8.95 -15.24 5.08
C ARG A 65 -7.75 -15.71 4.28
N CYS A 66 -7.63 -15.33 3.01
CA CYS A 66 -6.52 -15.70 2.14
C CYS A 66 -6.05 -14.36 1.53
N HIS A 67 -4.97 -13.73 2.05
CA HIS A 67 -4.42 -12.44 1.56
C HIS A 67 -3.92 -12.45 0.09
N SER A 68 -4.45 -13.36 -0.73
CA SER A 68 -4.22 -13.52 -2.16
C SER A 68 -5.34 -12.84 -2.96
N LYS A 69 -5.00 -12.31 -4.14
CA LYS A 69 -5.94 -11.64 -5.05
C LYS A 69 -7.05 -12.58 -5.53
N ALA A 70 -8.26 -12.01 -5.67
CA ALA A 70 -9.42 -12.70 -6.19
C ALA A 70 -9.53 -12.75 -7.72
N THR A 71 -9.90 -13.93 -8.24
CA THR A 71 -10.30 -14.10 -9.65
C THR A 71 -11.79 -14.39 -9.73
N LYS A 72 -12.48 -13.65 -10.61
CA LYS A 72 -13.91 -13.78 -10.86
C LYS A 72 -14.18 -15.07 -11.65
N GLY A 73 -14.90 -16.02 -11.05
CA GLY A 73 -15.50 -17.16 -11.75
C GLY A 73 -16.90 -16.81 -12.29
N ALA A 74 -17.56 -17.79 -12.92
CA ALA A 74 -18.87 -17.60 -13.55
C ALA A 74 -19.95 -17.13 -12.56
N ASN A 75 -20.00 -17.73 -11.36
CA ASN A 75 -20.98 -17.41 -10.31
C ASN A 75 -20.34 -17.30 -8.90
N SER A 76 -19.02 -17.50 -8.77
CA SER A 76 -18.32 -17.54 -7.49
C SER A 76 -16.90 -16.94 -7.63
N MET A 77 -16.39 -16.34 -6.55
CA MET A 77 -15.01 -15.85 -6.49
C MET A 77 -14.07 -16.95 -5.97
N MET A 78 -13.07 -17.32 -6.78
CA MET A 78 -12.23 -18.50 -6.55
C MET A 78 -10.84 -18.16 -6.04
N CYS A 79 -10.46 -18.65 -4.85
CA CYS A 79 -9.13 -18.40 -4.29
C CYS A 79 -8.01 -19.07 -5.09
N THR A 80 -6.96 -18.32 -5.40
CA THR A 80 -5.79 -18.80 -6.15
C THR A 80 -4.75 -19.53 -5.30
N ASN A 81 -4.86 -19.43 -3.97
CA ASN A 81 -3.99 -20.14 -3.05
C ASN A 81 -4.35 -21.64 -3.00
N LYS A 82 -3.47 -22.51 -3.51
CA LYS A 82 -3.65 -23.98 -3.53
C LYS A 82 -3.88 -24.61 -2.15
N LYS A 83 -3.55 -23.92 -1.06
CA LYS A 83 -3.80 -24.37 0.32
C LYS A 83 -5.20 -23.96 0.85
N CYS A 84 -5.90 -23.06 0.15
CA CYS A 84 -7.23 -22.57 0.53
C CYS A 84 -8.28 -23.58 0.03
N LYS A 85 -8.77 -24.47 0.91
CA LYS A 85 -9.70 -25.58 0.57
C LYS A 85 -11.17 -25.17 0.39
N LYS A 86 -11.48 -23.87 0.35
CA LYS A 86 -12.86 -23.36 0.24
C LYS A 86 -13.15 -22.93 -1.19
N SER A 87 -14.21 -23.49 -1.77
CA SER A 87 -14.70 -23.22 -3.13
C SER A 87 -15.60 -21.98 -3.23
N GLU A 88 -16.18 -21.54 -2.11
CA GLU A 88 -16.89 -20.28 -2.00
C GLU A 88 -16.20 -19.40 -0.96
N VAL A 89 -15.80 -18.22 -1.40
CA VAL A 89 -15.20 -17.22 -0.52
C VAL A 89 -15.92 -15.91 -0.75
N THR A 90 -16.54 -15.38 0.30
CA THR A 90 -17.06 -14.01 0.32
C THR A 90 -15.88 -13.07 0.15
N GLY A 91 -15.86 -12.32 -0.94
CA GLY A 91 -14.85 -11.31 -1.14
C GLY A 91 -15.16 -10.11 -0.25
N VAL A 92 -14.12 -9.57 0.37
CA VAL A 92 -14.19 -8.44 1.28
C VAL A 92 -13.48 -7.27 0.60
N PRO A 93 -14.13 -6.11 0.45
CA PRO A 93 -13.44 -4.91 -0.01
C PRO A 93 -12.31 -4.53 0.96
N GLU A 94 -11.11 -4.31 0.42
CA GLU A 94 -9.92 -3.83 1.12
C GLU A 94 -9.34 -2.61 0.41
N TYR A 95 -8.72 -1.70 1.18
CA TYR A 95 -8.15 -0.47 0.63
C TYR A 95 -6.97 -0.71 -0.32
N ILE A 96 -6.92 0.06 -1.39
CA ILE A 96 -5.73 0.35 -2.21
C ILE A 96 -5.74 1.83 -2.56
N ALA A 97 -5.48 2.67 -1.57
CA ALA A 97 -5.46 4.11 -1.74
C ALA A 97 -4.07 4.57 -2.16
N LYS A 98 -3.97 5.28 -3.29
CA LYS A 98 -2.77 6.06 -3.61
C LYS A 98 -2.96 7.48 -3.12
N VAL A 99 -2.10 7.92 -2.22
CA VAL A 99 -2.13 9.27 -1.66
C VAL A 99 -0.86 10.02 -2.06
N PHE A 100 -0.99 11.31 -2.28
CA PHE A 100 0.14 12.21 -2.44
C PHE A 100 0.42 12.83 -1.09
N VAL A 101 1.68 12.80 -0.68
CA VAL A 101 2.12 13.34 0.60
C VAL A 101 3.24 14.32 0.37
N TYR A 102 3.40 15.24 1.30
CA TYR A 102 4.54 16.14 1.33
C TYR A 102 5.15 16.22 2.73
N ASP A 103 6.46 16.44 2.75
CA ASP A 103 7.17 16.93 3.92
C ASP A 103 7.99 18.15 3.49
N LYS A 104 7.79 19.28 4.16
CA LYS A 104 8.38 20.58 3.83
C LYS A 104 8.18 20.96 2.35
N SER A 105 9.17 20.68 1.49
CA SER A 105 9.22 21.04 0.06
C SER A 105 9.28 19.83 -0.88
N GLU A 106 9.26 18.61 -0.36
CA GLU A 106 9.32 17.38 -1.16
C GLU A 106 7.94 16.73 -1.21
N GLN A 107 7.57 16.19 -2.37
CA GLN A 107 6.35 15.42 -2.57
C GLN A 107 6.68 13.96 -2.90
N ALA A 108 5.86 13.04 -2.41
CA ALA A 108 5.95 11.62 -2.70
C ALA A 108 4.55 11.02 -2.92
N ALA A 109 4.48 9.88 -3.61
CA ALA A 109 3.26 9.11 -3.75
C ALA A 109 3.34 7.85 -2.88
N PHE A 110 2.38 7.66 -1.98
CA PHE A 110 2.26 6.49 -1.12
C PHE A 110 1.10 5.60 -1.56
N VAL A 111 1.26 4.28 -1.39
CA VAL A 111 0.18 3.30 -1.56
C VAL A 111 -0.14 2.69 -0.20
N ILE A 112 -1.38 2.84 0.24
CA ILE A 112 -1.91 2.34 1.51
C ILE A 112 -2.85 1.17 1.22
N LEU A 113 -2.60 0.04 1.88
CA LEU A 113 -3.26 -1.23 1.60
C LEU A 113 -4.05 -1.75 2.80
N GLY A 114 -5.17 -2.42 2.55
CA GLY A 114 -5.87 -3.22 3.53
C GLY A 114 -6.22 -2.44 4.81
N ASP A 115 -5.89 -3.02 5.96
CA ASP A 115 -6.22 -2.46 7.28
C ASP A 115 -5.57 -1.10 7.56
N ASP A 116 -4.43 -0.79 6.94
CA ASP A 116 -3.79 0.52 7.08
C ASP A 116 -4.67 1.64 6.49
N GLY A 117 -5.48 1.34 5.47
CA GLY A 117 -6.46 2.30 4.96
C GLY A 117 -7.59 2.56 5.95
N ARG A 118 -7.98 1.56 6.75
CA ARG A 118 -8.93 1.73 7.85
C ARG A 118 -8.29 2.53 8.98
N GLU A 119 -7.04 2.27 9.32
CA GLU A 119 -6.31 3.04 10.34
C GLU A 119 -6.14 4.51 9.93
N LEU A 120 -6.02 4.78 8.63
CA LEU A 120 -5.98 6.14 8.11
C LEU A 120 -7.34 6.83 8.17
N THR A 121 -8.41 6.16 7.73
CA THR A 121 -9.74 6.77 7.51
C THR A 121 -10.70 6.62 8.69
N GLY A 122 -10.42 5.72 9.63
CA GLY A 122 -11.33 5.29 10.68
C GLY A 122 -12.54 4.46 10.19
N LYS A 123 -12.61 4.12 8.89
CA LYS A 123 -13.78 3.45 8.28
C LYS A 123 -13.39 2.13 7.63
N HIS A 124 -14.27 1.14 7.72
CA HIS A 124 -14.06 -0.10 6.98
C HIS A 124 -14.38 0.09 5.50
N ALA A 125 -13.53 -0.43 4.60
CA ALA A 125 -13.78 -0.37 3.16
C ALA A 125 -15.11 -1.03 2.78
N ILE A 126 -15.51 -2.11 3.47
CA ILE A 126 -16.82 -2.77 3.24
C ILE A 126 -18.01 -1.84 3.49
N GLU A 127 -17.95 -1.01 4.54
CA GLU A 127 -19.01 -0.04 4.85
C GLU A 127 -19.08 1.04 3.77
N LEU A 128 -17.93 1.55 3.33
CA LEU A 128 -17.85 2.57 2.29
C LEU A 128 -18.35 2.05 0.94
N VAL A 129 -18.04 0.80 0.57
CA VAL A 129 -18.54 0.18 -0.66
C VAL A 129 -20.05 -0.12 -0.56
N ALA A 130 -20.53 -0.63 0.57
CA ALA A 130 -21.95 -0.90 0.77
C ALA A 130 -22.79 0.39 0.64
N ASN A 131 -22.38 1.46 1.33
CA ASN A 131 -23.05 2.76 1.26
C ASN A 131 -23.09 3.32 -0.16
N TYR A 132 -22.00 3.13 -0.94
CA TYR A 132 -21.97 3.53 -2.34
C TYR A 132 -22.97 2.74 -3.18
N LEU A 133 -23.03 1.41 -3.04
CA LEU A 133 -23.94 0.56 -3.81
C LEU A 133 -25.41 0.85 -3.48
N GLU A 134 -25.74 1.04 -2.20
CA GLU A 134 -27.10 1.39 -1.75
C GLU A 134 -27.54 2.77 -2.24
N SER A 135 -26.61 3.72 -2.37
CA SER A 135 -26.92 5.08 -2.81
C SER A 135 -26.99 5.25 -4.34
N ASN A 136 -26.55 4.25 -5.11
CA ASN A 136 -26.35 4.35 -6.57
C ASN A 136 -27.02 3.20 -7.34
N GLU A 137 -28.27 2.87 -7.00
CA GLU A 137 -29.10 1.97 -7.81
C GLU A 137 -29.06 2.42 -9.29
N CYS A 138 -28.38 1.65 -10.14
CA CYS A 138 -28.21 1.87 -11.60
C CYS A 138 -27.02 2.73 -12.07
N VAL A 139 -25.79 2.49 -11.57
CA VAL A 139 -24.58 2.86 -12.31
C VAL A 139 -24.07 1.62 -13.06
N GLY A 140 -23.99 1.74 -14.39
CA GLY A 140 -23.51 0.68 -15.29
C GLY A 140 -22.13 0.16 -14.91
N ALA A 141 -21.78 -1.01 -15.44
CA ALA A 141 -20.54 -1.75 -15.15
C ALA A 141 -19.23 -1.03 -15.56
N ASP A 142 -19.32 0.22 -16.03
CA ASP A 142 -18.25 1.09 -16.51
C ASP A 142 -18.00 2.33 -15.62
N GLY A 143 -18.81 2.54 -14.56
CA GLY A 143 -18.63 3.65 -13.63
C GLY A 143 -17.40 3.52 -12.74
N VAL A 144 -16.49 4.52 -12.79
CA VAL A 144 -15.40 4.64 -11.83
C VAL A 144 -16.00 4.92 -10.45
N VAL A 145 -15.77 4.03 -9.48
CA VAL A 145 -16.23 4.25 -8.11
C VAL A 145 -15.54 5.50 -7.56
N PRO A 146 -16.30 6.52 -7.11
CA PRO A 146 -15.72 7.76 -6.59
C PRO A 146 -14.89 7.48 -5.34
N VAL A 147 -13.89 8.32 -5.11
CA VAL A 147 -13.11 8.28 -3.87
C VAL A 147 -14.06 8.61 -2.70
N PRO A 148 -14.10 7.80 -1.64
CA PRO A 148 -15.01 8.01 -0.52
C PRO A 148 -14.62 9.26 0.26
N GLN A 149 -15.63 9.93 0.83
CA GLN A 149 -15.46 11.11 1.68
C GLN A 149 -14.46 10.87 2.82
N ALA A 150 -14.46 9.66 3.40
CA ALA A 150 -13.52 9.29 4.47
C ALA A 150 -12.04 9.34 4.04
N LEU A 151 -11.72 9.13 2.75
CA LEU A 151 -10.36 9.36 2.23
C LEU A 151 -10.11 10.85 1.97
N MET A 152 -11.12 11.58 1.48
CA MET A 152 -11.01 13.02 1.23
C MET A 152 -10.74 13.81 2.52
N GLU A 153 -11.34 13.40 3.63
CA GLU A 153 -11.14 13.99 4.96
C GLU A 153 -9.73 13.80 5.52
N THR A 154 -8.93 12.92 4.92
CA THR A 154 -7.52 12.71 5.30
C THR A 154 -6.60 13.80 4.73
N ILE A 155 -7.05 14.55 3.72
CA ILE A 155 -6.29 15.65 3.11
C ILE A 155 -6.03 16.73 4.15
N GLY A 156 -4.79 17.20 4.21
CA GLY A 156 -4.31 18.16 5.21
C GLY A 156 -3.93 17.53 6.55
N GLN A 157 -4.17 16.23 6.77
CA GLN A 157 -3.74 15.56 8.00
C GLN A 157 -2.25 15.19 7.93
N THR A 158 -1.51 15.54 8.98
CA THR A 158 -0.14 15.06 9.20
C THR A 158 -0.19 13.71 9.91
N ARG A 159 0.36 12.68 9.28
CA ARG A 159 0.36 11.30 9.80
C ARG A 159 1.77 10.74 9.81
N ARG A 160 1.98 9.74 10.66
CA ARG A 160 3.22 8.96 10.73
C ARG A 160 2.99 7.62 10.01
N PHE A 161 3.90 7.25 9.13
CA PHE A 161 3.84 6.07 8.29
C PHE A 161 5.10 5.24 8.47
N ILE A 162 4.99 3.91 8.43
CA ILE A 162 6.12 3.03 8.16
C ILE A 162 6.04 2.66 6.68
N VAL A 163 7.09 2.95 5.93
CA VAL A 163 7.17 2.71 4.49
C VAL A 163 8.24 1.69 4.15
N LYS A 164 8.00 0.91 3.10
CA LYS A 164 8.97 -0.03 2.53
C LYS A 164 9.55 0.54 1.24
N VAL A 165 10.86 0.79 1.22
CA VAL A 165 11.59 1.27 0.06
C VAL A 165 12.50 0.16 -0.47
N SER A 166 12.58 0.05 -1.79
CA SER A 166 13.45 -0.88 -2.51
C SER A 166 14.06 -0.16 -3.71
N GLU A 167 15.06 -0.72 -4.35
CA GLU A 167 15.70 -0.12 -5.54
C GLU A 167 14.72 0.17 -6.68
N HIS A 168 13.68 -0.66 -6.84
CA HIS A 168 12.59 -0.43 -7.80
C HIS A 168 11.86 0.91 -7.52
N ASN A 169 11.71 1.26 -6.25
CA ASN A 169 11.09 2.52 -5.83
C ASN A 169 12.04 3.71 -5.99
N LEU A 170 13.31 3.53 -6.40
CA LEU A 170 14.30 4.60 -6.60
C LEU A 170 14.71 4.77 -8.07
N THR A 171 14.49 3.76 -8.91
CA THR A 171 14.91 3.73 -10.31
C THR A 171 13.75 3.78 -11.33
N GLY A 172 12.51 3.64 -10.87
CA GLY A 172 11.31 3.63 -11.73
C GLY A 172 10.85 5.00 -12.25
N LYS A 173 10.05 5.02 -13.33
CA LYS A 173 9.47 6.25 -13.95
C LYS A 173 8.27 6.85 -13.20
N SER A 174 7.66 6.10 -12.27
CA SER A 174 6.58 6.56 -11.38
C SER A 174 6.71 5.80 -10.07
N GLN A 175 7.46 6.37 -9.12
CA GLN A 175 7.85 5.70 -7.88
C GLN A 175 6.81 5.96 -6.81
N SER A 176 5.89 5.00 -6.62
CA SER A 176 5.04 4.99 -5.44
C SER A 176 5.63 4.10 -4.36
N ILE A 177 5.67 4.58 -3.14
CA ILE A 177 6.22 3.86 -1.99
C ILE A 177 5.07 3.16 -1.24
N THR A 178 5.22 1.89 -0.91
CA THR A 178 4.20 1.16 -0.14
C THR A 178 4.31 1.50 1.34
N VAL A 179 3.20 1.93 1.92
CA VAL A 179 3.01 2.03 3.37
C VAL A 179 2.74 0.64 3.90
N THR A 180 3.56 0.21 4.86
CA THR A 180 3.40 -1.06 5.58
C THR A 180 2.74 -0.89 6.94
N LYS A 181 2.65 0.35 7.42
CA LYS A 181 1.91 0.68 8.64
C LYS A 181 1.51 2.15 8.65
N VAL A 182 0.25 2.45 8.93
CA VAL A 182 -0.16 3.79 9.39
C VAL A 182 -0.08 3.78 10.91
N LEU A 183 0.65 4.74 11.51
CA LEU A 183 0.72 4.85 12.96
C LEU A 183 -0.49 5.63 13.48
N PRO A 184 -1.03 5.29 14.68
CA PRO A 184 -2.12 6.04 15.29
C PRO A 184 -1.82 7.53 15.34
N SER A 185 -2.82 8.37 15.14
CA SER A 185 -2.66 9.80 15.37
C SER A 185 -2.47 10.02 16.87
N GLU A 186 -1.45 10.78 17.26
CA GLU A 186 -1.39 11.32 18.61
C GLU A 186 -2.58 12.28 18.74
N GLN A 187 -3.64 11.83 19.40
CA GLN A 187 -4.78 12.69 19.74
C GLN A 187 -4.31 13.76 20.74
N PRO A 188 -4.75 15.03 20.60
CA PRO A 188 -4.61 16.03 21.65
C PRO A 188 -5.27 15.61 22.97
#